data_AF-A0A1M7RU46-F1
#
_entry.id   AF-A0A1M7RU46-F1
#
_cell.length_a   1.000
_cell.length_b   1.000
_cell.length_c   1.000
_cell.angle_alpha   90.00
_cell.angle_beta   90.00
_cell.angle_gamma   90.00
#
_symmetry.space_group_name_H-M   'P 1'
#
loop_
_entity.id
_entity.type
_entity.pdbx_description
1 polymer ?
#
loop_
_entity_poly.entity_id
_entity_poly.type
_entity_poly.pdbx_seq_one_letter_code
_entity_poly.pdbx_strand_id
1 'polypeptide(L)'
;MNKKYFKDFALLGAVIIICAVAARLLAGGETLEQYASNNPDAAGVTASATSESSTSEASVVASETSSSATSSSESSLSANSDSSGKSASDSSSADSSLLVEVSTERVTYVDGFYYEPISNDVFKRISGVSYPVDCTISLDDLRYVGLLYVDFDGNTQNGEMICNKAIAQDILEIFSELYNNGYQIESIKLIDEFDGDDNASMLANNTSCFNYRVVEGTNRLSNHAKGLAIDLNPFYNPYITYNKDGSTNISPEGSEAYADRSASFPYKIDENDLAYKLFKEHGFTWGGNWNSVKDYQHFEKKIG
;
A
#
# COMPACT_ATOMS: atom_id res chain seq x y z
N MET A 1 22.43 -44.10 5.41
CA MET A 1 21.00 -44.05 5.80
C MET A 1 20.69 -45.18 6.77
N ASN A 2 20.26 -44.82 7.98
CA ASN A 2 19.96 -45.78 9.05
C ASN A 2 18.73 -46.62 8.68
N LYS A 3 18.91 -47.93 8.46
CA LYS A 3 17.83 -48.90 8.16
C LYS A 3 16.71 -48.92 9.21
N LYS A 4 16.93 -48.32 10.39
CA LYS A 4 15.99 -48.24 11.50
C LYS A 4 14.73 -47.42 11.17
N TYR A 5 14.83 -46.40 10.31
CA TYR A 5 13.71 -45.50 10.01
C TYR A 5 13.12 -45.71 8.60
N PHE A 6 13.71 -46.58 7.79
CA PHE A 6 13.26 -46.79 6.40
C PHE A 6 11.81 -47.29 6.33
N LYS A 7 11.39 -48.14 7.29
CA LYS A 7 10.01 -48.63 7.37
C LYS A 7 9.03 -47.52 7.73
N ASP A 8 9.40 -46.64 8.65
CA ASP A 8 8.54 -45.53 9.08
C ASP A 8 8.39 -44.48 7.97
N PHE A 9 9.48 -44.17 7.25
CA PHE A 9 9.42 -43.30 6.07
C PHE A 9 8.64 -43.93 4.91
N ALA A 10 8.76 -45.25 4.70
CA ALA A 10 7.98 -45.94 3.67
C ALA A 10 6.48 -45.97 4.02
N LEU A 11 6.13 -46.16 5.30
CA LEU A 11 4.75 -46.09 5.77
C LEU A 11 4.18 -44.68 5.59
N LEU A 12 4.94 -43.65 5.99
CA LEU A 12 4.52 -42.26 5.86
C LEU A 12 4.33 -41.87 4.39
N GLY A 13 5.25 -42.29 3.50
CA GLY A 13 5.11 -42.08 2.06
C GLY A 13 3.88 -42.77 1.48
N ALA A 14 3.57 -43.99 1.92
CA ALA A 14 2.36 -44.70 1.49
C ALA A 14 1.08 -43.98 1.95
N VAL A 15 1.04 -43.47 3.19
CA VAL A 15 -0.10 -42.71 3.71
C VAL A 15 -0.31 -41.41 2.91
N ILE A 16 0.77 -40.67 2.62
CA ILE A 16 0.67 -39.44 1.82
C ILE A 16 0.10 -39.71 0.44
N ILE A 17 0.56 -40.78 -0.23
CA ILE A 17 0.06 -41.16 -1.56
C ILE A 17 -1.43 -41.54 -1.50
N ILE A 18 -1.84 -42.32 -0.50
CA ILE A 18 -3.25 -42.71 -0.31
C ILE A 18 -4.12 -41.48 -0.06
N CYS A 19 -3.69 -40.56 0.81
CA CYS A 19 -4.41 -39.33 1.08
C CYS A 19 -4.51 -38.43 -0.16
N ALA A 20 -3.46 -38.30 -0.97
CA ALA A 20 -3.48 -37.53 -2.20
C ALA A 20 -4.43 -38.12 -3.25
N VAL A 21 -4.45 -39.45 -3.40
CA VAL A 21 -5.37 -40.14 -4.31
C VAL A 21 -6.82 -40.02 -3.82
N ALA A 22 -7.06 -40.20 -2.52
CA ALA A 22 -8.39 -40.03 -1.94
C ALA A 22 -8.90 -38.58 -2.08
N ALA A 23 -8.04 -37.59 -1.85
CA ALA A 23 -8.37 -36.18 -2.06
C ALA A 23 -8.75 -35.90 -3.52
N ARG A 24 -8.01 -36.46 -4.50
CA ARG A 24 -8.35 -36.32 -5.92
C ARG A 24 -9.67 -37.00 -6.29
N LEU A 25 -9.93 -38.20 -5.77
CA LEU A 25 -11.18 -38.93 -6.06
C LEU A 25 -12.40 -38.26 -5.42
N LEU A 26 -12.24 -37.64 -4.25
CA LEU A 26 -13.32 -36.95 -3.54
C LEU A 26 -13.56 -35.52 -4.06
N ALA A 27 -12.51 -34.83 -4.54
CA ALA A 27 -12.62 -33.45 -4.98
C ALA A 27 -13.25 -33.29 -6.38
N GLY A 28 -13.44 -34.37 -7.14
CA GLY A 28 -14.11 -34.32 -8.45
C GLY A 28 -13.52 -33.31 -9.45
N GLY A 29 -12.28 -32.87 -9.26
CA GLY A 29 -11.69 -31.76 -10.00
C GLY A 29 -11.21 -32.19 -11.38
N GLU A 30 -11.62 -31.44 -12.41
CA GLU A 30 -11.12 -31.59 -13.76
C GLU A 30 -9.62 -31.29 -13.82
N THR A 31 -8.87 -32.04 -14.63
CA THR A 31 -7.47 -31.72 -14.92
C THR A 31 -7.39 -30.45 -15.77
N LEU A 32 -6.26 -29.73 -15.72
CA LEU A 32 -6.04 -28.53 -16.54
C LEU A 32 -6.23 -28.79 -18.04
N GLU A 33 -5.88 -29.99 -18.51
CA GLU A 33 -6.12 -30.43 -19.89
C GLU A 33 -7.61 -30.67 -20.20
N GLN A 34 -8.38 -31.18 -19.24
CA GLN A 34 -9.84 -31.30 -19.38
C GLN A 34 -10.52 -29.93 -19.37
N TYR A 35 -10.08 -29.01 -18.51
CA TYR A 35 -10.59 -27.64 -18.47
C TYR A 35 -10.32 -26.88 -19.77
N ALA A 36 -9.10 -26.99 -20.32
CA ALA A 36 -8.72 -26.37 -21.59
C ALA A 36 -9.48 -26.97 -22.79
N SER A 37 -9.79 -28.27 -22.75
CA SER A 37 -10.60 -28.92 -23.79
C SER A 37 -12.08 -28.54 -23.73
N ASN A 38 -12.60 -28.28 -22.52
CA ASN A 38 -14.00 -27.91 -22.29
C ASN A 38 -14.25 -26.39 -22.44
N ASN A 39 -13.21 -25.55 -22.45
CA ASN A 39 -13.28 -24.10 -22.62
C ASN A 39 -12.33 -23.59 -23.73
N PRO A 40 -12.61 -23.88 -25.02
CA PRO A 40 -11.74 -23.53 -26.13
C PRO A 40 -11.59 -22.01 -26.37
N ASP A 41 -12.49 -21.19 -25.83
CA ASP A 41 -12.43 -19.73 -25.95
C ASP A 41 -11.40 -19.07 -25.01
N ALA A 42 -10.85 -19.81 -24.04
CA ALA A 42 -9.81 -19.32 -23.13
C ALA A 42 -8.37 -19.52 -23.67
N ALA A 43 -8.23 -20.23 -24.80
CA ALA A 43 -6.93 -20.62 -25.36
C ALA A 43 -6.81 -20.27 -26.85
N GLY A 44 -6.98 -18.99 -27.18
CA GLY A 44 -6.55 -18.38 -28.44
C GLY A 44 -6.29 -16.91 -28.16
N VAL A 45 -5.13 -16.32 -28.45
CA VAL A 45 -4.59 -16.13 -29.81
C VAL A 45 -3.05 -16.01 -29.75
N THR A 46 -2.41 -16.96 -30.46
CA THR A 46 -1.15 -16.92 -31.25
C THR A 46 -0.19 -15.72 -31.10
N ALA A 47 1.09 -15.90 -30.73
CA ALA A 47 2.19 -16.56 -31.46
C ALA A 47 2.59 -15.89 -32.81
N SER A 48 3.70 -15.15 -32.79
CA SER A 48 4.65 -14.98 -33.92
C SER A 48 5.91 -14.25 -33.38
N ALA A 49 7.03 -14.95 -33.19
CA ALA A 49 8.15 -15.10 -34.14
C ALA A 49 9.00 -13.81 -34.26
N THR A 50 10.16 -13.71 -33.58
CA THR A 50 11.52 -14.17 -33.98
C THR A 50 12.37 -13.01 -34.51
N SER A 51 13.65 -13.00 -34.08
CA SER A 51 14.86 -12.34 -34.63
C SER A 51 15.37 -11.20 -33.73
N GLU A 52 16.44 -11.41 -32.95
CA GLU A 52 17.86 -11.25 -33.33
C GLU A 52 18.15 -9.79 -33.75
N SER A 53 19.11 -9.03 -33.22
CA SER A 53 20.53 -9.29 -32.94
C SER A 53 21.07 -7.94 -32.39
N SER A 54 21.68 -7.89 -31.20
CA SER A 54 23.13 -7.81 -30.97
C SER A 54 23.71 -6.42 -30.72
N THR A 55 24.54 -6.37 -29.66
CA THR A 55 25.76 -5.55 -29.46
C THR A 55 25.56 -4.03 -29.26
N SER A 56 26.18 -3.35 -28.30
CA SER A 56 27.46 -3.58 -27.61
C SER A 56 27.59 -2.66 -26.38
N GLU A 57 28.21 -3.22 -25.33
CA GLU A 57 29.27 -2.64 -24.46
C GLU A 57 29.03 -1.28 -23.79
N ALA A 58 28.90 -1.25 -22.45
CA ALA A 58 30.00 -1.08 -21.47
C ALA A 58 30.66 0.32 -21.58
N SER A 59 30.89 1.10 -20.54
CA SER A 59 31.28 0.76 -19.17
C SER A 59 31.28 2.07 -18.34
N VAL A 60 31.01 1.93 -17.04
CA VAL A 60 31.46 2.71 -15.87
C VAL A 60 32.28 4.00 -16.08
N VAL A 61 32.01 5.02 -15.25
CA VAL A 61 32.71 5.24 -13.96
C VAL A 61 32.05 6.42 -13.24
N ALA A 62 31.94 6.24 -11.92
CA ALA A 62 31.37 7.11 -10.92
C ALA A 62 32.27 8.30 -10.55
N SER A 63 31.79 9.02 -9.53
CA SER A 63 32.54 9.87 -8.58
C SER A 63 32.75 11.30 -9.02
N GLU A 64 32.61 12.29 -8.15
CA GLU A 64 31.95 12.45 -6.85
C GLU A 64 32.07 13.96 -6.56
N THR A 65 31.38 14.36 -5.49
CA THR A 65 31.79 15.34 -4.49
C THR A 65 31.65 16.83 -4.78
N SER A 66 30.78 17.41 -3.93
CA SER A 66 31.03 18.59 -3.09
C SER A 66 31.11 19.94 -3.83
N SER A 67 30.45 20.99 -3.37
CA SER A 67 30.26 21.40 -1.98
C SER A 67 29.34 22.62 -2.00
N SER A 68 28.64 22.87 -0.88
CA SER A 68 28.55 24.18 -0.18
C SER A 68 28.13 25.42 -1.02
N ALA A 69 27.26 26.35 -0.60
CA ALA A 69 26.76 26.71 0.71
C ALA A 69 25.89 27.97 0.47
N THR A 70 24.85 28.11 1.27
CA THR A 70 24.56 29.36 2.01
C THR A 70 23.98 30.55 1.24
N SER A 71 22.70 30.79 1.57
CA SER A 71 22.17 32.04 2.14
C SER A 71 21.76 33.19 1.20
N SER A 72 20.44 33.31 1.14
CA SER A 72 19.65 34.51 1.51
C SER A 72 19.62 35.70 0.57
N SER A 73 18.41 36.26 0.54
CA SER A 73 18.03 37.69 0.52
C SER A 73 17.23 38.10 -0.72
N GLU A 74 15.93 38.26 -0.48
CA GLU A 74 15.23 39.54 -0.64
C GLU A 74 15.11 40.16 -2.04
N SER A 75 13.86 40.09 -2.52
CA SER A 75 13.03 41.20 -3.02
C SER A 75 13.62 42.18 -4.06
N SER A 76 12.96 42.22 -5.23
CA SER A 76 12.30 43.44 -5.73
C SER A 76 11.60 43.22 -7.06
N LEU A 77 10.37 43.74 -7.12
CA LEU A 77 9.55 43.90 -8.31
C LEU A 77 10.15 44.96 -9.26
N SER A 78 10.00 44.78 -10.57
CA SER A 78 9.25 45.70 -11.46
C SER A 78 9.49 45.45 -12.96
N ALA A 79 8.42 45.03 -13.61
CA ALA A 79 7.81 45.51 -14.87
C ALA A 79 8.62 45.86 -16.14
N ASN A 80 8.13 45.24 -17.22
CA ASN A 80 7.93 45.70 -18.60
C ASN A 80 9.12 45.85 -19.57
N SER A 81 9.12 45.01 -20.62
CA SER A 81 8.92 45.49 -22.00
C SER A 81 8.66 44.35 -22.99
N ASP A 82 7.48 44.45 -23.58
CA ASP A 82 7.00 44.15 -24.94
C ASP A 82 7.87 43.45 -26.00
N SER A 83 7.13 42.73 -26.87
CA SER A 83 7.32 42.55 -28.32
C SER A 83 7.89 41.23 -28.87
N SER A 84 6.93 40.39 -29.32
CA SER A 84 6.78 39.75 -30.64
C SER A 84 7.85 38.80 -31.23
N GLY A 85 7.40 37.60 -31.67
CA GLY A 85 8.24 36.72 -32.51
C GLY A 85 7.79 35.28 -32.74
N LYS A 86 6.61 35.09 -33.34
CA LYS A 86 6.12 33.94 -34.14
C LYS A 86 7.13 32.87 -34.60
N SER A 87 6.89 31.58 -34.30
CA SER A 87 6.76 30.47 -35.29
C SER A 87 6.63 29.09 -34.64
N ALA A 88 5.85 28.24 -35.30
CA ALA A 88 5.52 26.87 -34.94
C ALA A 88 6.49 25.85 -35.56
N SER A 89 6.74 24.76 -34.84
CA SER A 89 7.07 23.41 -35.34
C SER A 89 7.12 22.50 -34.10
N ASP A 90 6.04 21.80 -33.77
CA ASP A 90 5.76 20.44 -34.23
C ASP A 90 7.00 19.51 -34.16
N SER A 91 7.14 18.84 -33.01
CA SER A 91 7.88 17.60 -32.89
C SER A 91 7.16 16.76 -31.85
N SER A 92 6.27 15.91 -32.36
CA SER A 92 5.62 14.82 -31.66
C SER A 92 6.65 13.75 -31.34
N SER A 93 7.32 13.88 -30.20
CA SER A 93 7.95 12.75 -29.53
C SER A 93 6.84 11.95 -28.84
N ALA A 94 6.37 10.92 -29.54
CA ALA A 94 5.52 9.88 -29.00
C ALA A 94 6.23 9.23 -27.81
N ASP A 95 5.88 9.69 -26.62
CA ASP A 95 6.20 9.01 -25.39
C ASP A 95 5.50 7.67 -25.43
N SER A 96 6.31 6.61 -25.50
CA SER A 96 5.88 5.22 -25.38
C SER A 96 5.49 5.00 -23.92
N SER A 97 4.38 5.63 -23.54
CA SER A 97 3.70 5.40 -22.28
C SER A 97 3.33 3.93 -22.25
N LEU A 98 3.92 3.23 -21.26
CA LEU A 98 3.37 2.01 -20.72
C LEU A 98 1.88 2.28 -20.51
N LEU A 99 1.04 1.72 -21.36
CA LEU A 99 -0.39 1.74 -21.16
C LEU A 99 -0.63 0.87 -19.92
N VAL A 100 -0.53 1.49 -18.74
CA VAL A 100 -1.20 1.00 -17.56
C VAL A 100 -2.64 0.89 -18.01
N GLU A 101 -3.16 -0.34 -18.12
CA GLU A 101 -4.54 -0.55 -18.52
C GLU A 101 -5.43 0.17 -17.51
N VAL A 102 -5.83 1.39 -17.86
CA VAL A 102 -6.72 2.20 -17.04
C VAL A 102 -8.04 1.44 -16.99
N SER A 103 -8.46 1.06 -15.79
CA SER A 103 -9.75 0.38 -15.63
C SER A 103 -10.84 1.27 -16.20
N THR A 104 -11.75 0.68 -16.97
CA THR A 104 -12.95 1.39 -17.47
C THR A 104 -13.88 1.83 -16.33
N GLU A 105 -13.67 1.28 -15.13
CA GLU A 105 -14.41 1.61 -13.91
C GLU A 105 -13.63 2.54 -12.96
N ARG A 106 -12.52 3.13 -13.42
CA ARG A 106 -11.77 4.12 -12.63
C ARG A 106 -12.62 5.36 -12.37
N VAL A 107 -12.62 5.78 -11.11
CA VAL A 107 -13.17 7.07 -10.68
C VAL A 107 -11.99 7.97 -10.31
N THR A 108 -11.83 9.06 -11.06
CA THR A 108 -10.84 10.11 -10.76
C THR A 108 -11.54 11.25 -10.06
N TYR A 109 -11.08 11.59 -8.85
CA TYR A 109 -11.57 12.76 -8.12
C TYR A 109 -10.94 14.03 -8.67
N VAL A 110 -9.60 14.07 -8.71
CA VAL A 110 -8.77 15.11 -9.33
C VAL A 110 -7.52 14.44 -9.92
N ASP A 111 -6.74 15.17 -10.73
CA ASP A 111 -5.53 14.61 -11.35
C ASP A 111 -4.57 14.07 -10.27
N GLY A 112 -4.06 12.85 -10.47
CA GLY A 112 -3.26 12.13 -9.48
C GLY A 112 -4.03 11.44 -8.35
N PHE A 113 -5.36 11.58 -8.25
CA PHE A 113 -6.20 11.02 -7.19
C PHE A 113 -7.38 10.23 -7.77
N TYR A 114 -7.30 8.90 -7.68
CA TYR A 114 -8.32 8.00 -8.23
C TYR A 114 -8.46 6.72 -7.43
N TYR A 115 -9.61 6.06 -7.59
CA TYR A 115 -9.77 4.67 -7.17
C TYR A 115 -10.42 3.84 -8.28
N GLU A 116 -10.19 2.53 -8.24
CA GLU A 116 -10.71 1.58 -9.22
C GLU A 116 -10.85 0.17 -8.62
N PRO A 117 -11.59 -0.74 -9.26
CA PRO A 117 -11.60 -2.14 -8.86
C PRO A 117 -10.19 -2.75 -8.83
N ILE A 118 -9.97 -3.74 -7.95
CA ILE A 118 -8.70 -4.46 -7.88
C ILE A 118 -8.46 -5.19 -9.21
N SER A 119 -7.42 -4.78 -9.95
CA SER A 119 -7.03 -5.43 -11.20
C SER A 119 -6.40 -6.80 -10.93
N ASN A 120 -6.29 -7.64 -11.97
CA ASN A 120 -5.60 -8.93 -11.85
C ASN A 120 -4.13 -8.78 -11.41
N ASP A 121 -3.46 -7.70 -11.80
CA ASP A 121 -2.05 -7.48 -11.44
C ASP A 121 -1.90 -7.01 -9.99
N VAL A 122 -2.80 -6.14 -9.51
CA VAL A 122 -2.86 -5.82 -8.08
C VAL A 122 -3.23 -7.07 -7.28
N PHE A 123 -4.19 -7.87 -7.74
CA PHE A 123 -4.57 -9.11 -7.07
C PHE A 123 -3.40 -10.10 -6.94
N LYS A 124 -2.57 -10.25 -7.97
CA LYS A 124 -1.35 -11.08 -7.91
C LYS A 124 -0.36 -10.59 -6.85
N ARG A 125 -0.23 -9.27 -6.64
CA ARG A 125 0.66 -8.69 -5.62
C ARG A 125 0.18 -9.02 -4.20
N ILE A 126 -1.14 -8.98 -3.97
CA ILE A 126 -1.71 -9.11 -2.62
C ILE A 126 -2.09 -10.54 -2.22
N SER A 127 -2.29 -11.42 -3.20
CA SER A 127 -2.77 -12.78 -2.97
C SER A 127 -1.77 -13.61 -2.17
N GLY A 128 -2.21 -14.16 -1.04
CA GLY A 128 -1.38 -14.93 -0.11
C GLY A 128 -0.53 -14.07 0.84
N VAL A 129 -0.62 -12.74 0.73
CA VAL A 129 0.07 -11.77 1.58
C VAL A 129 -0.98 -11.01 2.40
N SER A 130 -1.34 -9.78 2.03
CA SER A 130 -2.40 -9.04 2.71
C SER A 130 -3.81 -9.57 2.42
N TYR A 131 -3.97 -10.41 1.38
CA TYR A 131 -5.20 -11.09 1.01
C TYR A 131 -5.00 -12.61 0.99
N PRO A 132 -5.10 -13.30 2.14
CA PRO A 132 -4.91 -14.75 2.21
C PRO A 132 -6.06 -15.52 1.55
N VAL A 133 -5.85 -16.82 1.31
CA VAL A 133 -6.82 -17.70 0.63
C VAL A 133 -8.17 -17.78 1.37
N ASP A 134 -8.16 -17.67 2.69
CA ASP A 134 -9.33 -17.67 3.56
C ASP A 134 -9.85 -16.27 3.89
N CYS A 135 -9.41 -15.24 3.16
CA CYS A 135 -9.91 -13.88 3.29
C CYS A 135 -11.43 -13.85 3.11
N THR A 136 -12.13 -13.34 4.11
CA THR A 136 -13.59 -13.27 4.12
C THR A 136 -14.14 -11.98 3.51
N ILE A 137 -13.27 -11.04 3.11
CA ILE A 137 -13.69 -9.77 2.49
C ILE A 137 -13.71 -9.96 0.97
N SER A 138 -14.85 -9.63 0.33
CA SER A 138 -14.96 -9.70 -1.13
C SER A 138 -14.01 -8.69 -1.78
N LEU A 139 -13.34 -9.09 -2.87
CA LEU A 139 -12.60 -8.16 -3.71
C LEU A 139 -13.49 -7.03 -4.26
N ASP A 140 -14.78 -7.29 -4.48
CA ASP A 140 -15.75 -6.28 -4.93
C ASP A 140 -16.02 -5.19 -3.88
N ASP A 141 -15.69 -5.45 -2.62
CA ASP A 141 -15.77 -4.47 -1.53
C ASP A 141 -14.48 -3.67 -1.39
N LEU A 142 -13.41 -4.02 -2.09
CA LEU A 142 -12.12 -3.34 -2.05
C LEU A 142 -11.90 -2.49 -3.31
N ARG A 143 -11.14 -1.41 -3.16
CA ARG A 143 -10.69 -0.55 -4.26
C ARG A 143 -9.20 -0.32 -4.12
N TYR A 144 -8.52 -0.34 -5.25
CA TYR A 144 -7.17 0.17 -5.37
C TYR A 144 -7.26 1.69 -5.51
N VAL A 145 -6.42 2.40 -4.78
CA VAL A 145 -6.39 3.85 -4.69
C VAL A 145 -4.98 4.30 -5.10
N GLY A 146 -4.92 5.13 -6.14
CA GLY A 146 -3.72 5.89 -6.49
C GLY A 146 -3.89 7.34 -6.05
N LEU A 147 -2.91 7.87 -5.33
CA LEU A 147 -2.94 9.23 -4.79
C LEU A 147 -1.55 9.87 -4.81
N LEU A 148 -1.49 11.19 -4.69
CA LEU A 148 -0.23 11.92 -4.49
C LEU A 148 -0.05 12.25 -3.00
N TYR A 149 1.20 12.33 -2.56
CA TYR A 149 1.56 12.82 -1.24
C TYR A 149 2.87 13.62 -1.28
N VAL A 150 3.13 14.41 -0.25
CA VAL A 150 4.40 15.12 -0.06
C VAL A 150 5.24 14.33 0.94
N ASP A 151 6.46 13.94 0.56
CA ASP A 151 7.36 13.22 1.45
C ASP A 151 8.05 14.12 2.48
N PHE A 152 8.89 13.53 3.33
CA PHE A 152 9.60 14.26 4.37
C PHE A 152 10.69 15.20 3.81
N ASP A 153 11.14 14.95 2.58
CA ASP A 153 12.05 15.84 1.84
C ASP A 153 11.28 16.97 1.12
N GLY A 154 9.94 16.94 1.15
CA GLY A 154 9.07 17.94 0.54
C GLY A 154 8.77 17.68 -0.94
N ASN A 155 9.06 16.49 -1.45
CA ASN A 155 8.82 16.12 -2.85
C ASN A 155 7.45 15.47 -3.05
N THR A 156 6.85 15.70 -4.21
CA THR A 156 5.64 14.97 -4.64
C THR A 156 5.99 13.53 -4.98
N GLN A 157 5.30 12.60 -4.33
CA GLN A 157 5.42 11.16 -4.54
C GLN A 157 4.08 10.54 -4.94
N ASN A 158 4.13 9.41 -5.65
CA ASN A 158 2.96 8.57 -5.92
C ASN A 158 2.78 7.55 -4.79
N GLY A 159 1.58 7.47 -4.25
CA GLY A 159 1.19 6.50 -3.23
C GLY A 159 0.19 5.49 -3.75
N GLU A 160 0.23 4.29 -3.17
CA GLU A 160 -0.71 3.20 -3.45
C GLU A 160 -1.39 2.75 -2.15
N MET A 161 -2.71 2.57 -2.17
CA MET A 161 -3.47 2.08 -1.03
C MET A 161 -4.60 1.17 -1.49
N ILE A 162 -4.98 0.17 -0.69
CA ILE A 162 -6.23 -0.57 -0.87
C ILE A 162 -7.15 -0.23 0.31
N CYS A 163 -8.39 0.14 0.00
CA CYS A 163 -9.40 0.44 1.00
C CYS A 163 -10.76 -0.17 0.63
N ASN A 164 -11.73 -0.09 1.53
CA ASN A 164 -13.11 -0.46 1.22
C ASN A 164 -13.72 0.57 0.26
N LYS A 165 -14.53 0.12 -0.70
CA LYS A 165 -15.28 1.00 -1.61
C LYS A 165 -16.15 2.03 -0.88
N ALA A 166 -16.63 1.69 0.32
CA ALA A 166 -17.47 2.57 1.12
C ALA A 166 -16.74 3.82 1.65
N ILE A 167 -15.40 3.81 1.67
CA ILE A 167 -14.60 4.97 2.11
C ILE A 167 -13.67 5.51 1.01
N ALA A 168 -13.63 4.89 -0.17
CA ALA A 168 -12.65 5.24 -1.20
C ALA A 168 -12.74 6.72 -1.63
N GLN A 169 -13.95 7.26 -1.74
CA GLN A 169 -14.15 8.68 -2.04
C GLN A 169 -13.66 9.59 -0.90
N ASP A 170 -13.93 9.24 0.36
CA ASP A 170 -13.43 10.01 1.51
C ASP A 170 -11.90 10.05 1.53
N ILE A 171 -11.24 8.94 1.21
CA ILE A 171 -9.77 8.86 1.17
C ILE A 171 -9.20 9.79 0.09
N LEU A 172 -9.79 9.83 -1.11
CA LEU A 172 -9.34 10.77 -2.13
C LEU A 172 -9.50 12.22 -1.70
N GLU A 173 -10.63 12.59 -1.10
CA GLU A 173 -10.89 13.95 -0.64
C GLU A 173 -9.93 14.37 0.48
N ILE A 174 -9.74 13.50 1.49
CA ILE A 174 -8.82 13.75 2.61
C ILE A 174 -7.37 13.88 2.11
N PHE A 175 -6.88 12.90 1.36
CA PHE A 175 -5.48 12.90 0.93
C PHE A 175 -5.19 13.97 -0.12
N SER A 176 -6.17 14.35 -0.95
CA SER A 176 -6.02 15.49 -1.84
C SER A 176 -5.85 16.79 -1.05
N GLU A 177 -6.63 16.99 0.02
CA GLU A 177 -6.51 18.20 0.84
C GLU A 177 -5.20 18.20 1.64
N LEU A 178 -4.77 17.05 2.18
CA LEU A 178 -3.46 16.89 2.82
C LEU A 178 -2.33 17.27 1.86
N TYR A 179 -2.36 16.74 0.63
CA TYR A 179 -1.37 17.03 -0.40
C TYR A 179 -1.34 18.51 -0.78
N ASN A 180 -2.50 19.13 -1.01
CA ASN A 180 -2.62 20.54 -1.38
C ASN A 180 -2.10 21.49 -0.28
N ASN A 181 -2.10 21.06 0.98
CA ASN A 181 -1.56 21.81 2.11
C ASN A 181 -0.12 21.42 2.46
N GLY A 182 0.54 20.60 1.64
CA GLY A 182 1.92 20.17 1.87
C GLY A 182 2.10 19.32 3.14
N TYR A 183 1.05 18.62 3.57
CA TYR A 183 1.12 17.72 4.72
C TYR A 183 2.07 16.57 4.41
N GLN A 184 3.08 16.39 5.27
CA GLN A 184 4.16 15.44 5.00
C GLN A 184 3.83 14.03 5.49
N ILE A 185 4.02 13.05 4.61
CA ILE A 185 3.81 11.62 4.87
C ILE A 185 5.06 10.89 4.39
N GLU A 186 5.67 10.03 5.21
CA GLU A 186 6.96 9.41 4.83
C GLU A 186 6.80 8.44 3.66
N SER A 187 5.82 7.55 3.73
CA SER A 187 5.49 6.66 2.62
C SER A 187 4.03 6.22 2.63
N ILE A 188 3.52 5.91 1.44
CA ILE A 188 2.20 5.30 1.22
C ILE A 188 2.37 4.16 0.21
N LYS A 189 2.55 2.95 0.74
CA LYS A 189 2.75 1.72 -0.02
C LYS A 189 1.75 0.67 0.45
N LEU A 190 1.43 -0.26 -0.45
CA LEU A 190 0.72 -1.47 -0.06
C LEU A 190 1.52 -2.21 1.01
N ILE A 191 0.82 -2.80 1.98
CA ILE A 191 1.44 -3.58 3.05
C ILE A 191 2.22 -4.80 2.49
N ASP A 192 1.88 -5.22 1.28
CA ASP A 192 2.53 -6.32 0.56
C ASP A 192 3.99 -6.03 0.19
N GLU A 193 4.40 -4.77 0.12
CA GLU A 193 5.83 -4.38 0.00
C GLU A 193 6.64 -4.68 1.29
N PHE A 194 5.94 -5.05 2.36
CA PHE A 194 6.48 -5.47 3.66
C PHE A 194 6.09 -6.92 3.99
N ASP A 195 5.79 -7.74 2.98
CA ASP A 195 5.35 -9.13 3.14
C ASP A 195 4.08 -9.29 4.02
N GLY A 196 3.26 -8.24 4.11
CA GLY A 196 2.06 -8.21 4.97
C GLY A 196 2.36 -8.01 6.46
N ASP A 197 3.62 -7.78 6.83
CA ASP A 197 4.05 -7.53 8.21
C ASP A 197 3.72 -6.10 8.64
N ASP A 198 2.71 -5.99 9.50
CA ASP A 198 2.23 -4.75 10.10
C ASP A 198 3.33 -4.02 10.88
N ASN A 199 4.18 -4.76 11.61
CA ASN A 199 5.26 -4.16 12.39
C ASN A 199 6.36 -3.61 11.49
N ALA A 200 6.73 -4.35 10.43
CA ALA A 200 7.72 -3.88 9.47
C ALA A 200 7.25 -2.61 8.74
N SER A 201 5.98 -2.56 8.35
CA SER A 201 5.37 -1.37 7.75
C SER A 201 5.32 -0.18 8.72
N MET A 202 4.90 -0.40 9.97
CA MET A 202 4.88 0.66 10.98
C MET A 202 6.28 1.20 11.28
N LEU A 203 7.28 0.32 11.40
CA LEU A 203 8.67 0.69 11.65
C LEU A 203 9.26 1.50 10.49
N ALA A 204 8.85 1.20 9.26
CA ALA A 204 9.19 1.99 8.06
C ALA A 204 8.34 3.27 7.90
N ASN A 205 7.55 3.63 8.93
CA ASN A 205 6.65 4.77 8.94
C ASN A 205 5.65 4.81 7.76
N ASN A 206 5.24 3.65 7.26
CA ASN A 206 4.36 3.54 6.11
C ASN A 206 2.89 3.73 6.49
N THR A 207 2.25 4.68 5.82
CA THR A 207 0.81 4.93 5.95
C THR A 207 0.04 3.90 5.14
N SER A 208 -0.86 3.16 5.79
CA SER A 208 -1.51 1.99 5.19
C SER A 208 -2.98 1.85 5.60
N CYS A 209 -3.76 1.04 4.84
CA CYS A 209 -5.19 0.84 5.08
C CYS A 209 -5.57 -0.65 5.15
N PHE A 210 -5.68 -1.34 4.02
CA PHE A 210 -6.03 -2.76 4.02
C PHE A 210 -4.86 -3.66 4.42
N ASN A 211 -5.08 -4.50 5.43
CA ASN A 211 -4.24 -5.63 5.79
C ASN A 211 -5.12 -6.69 6.47
N TYR A 212 -5.32 -7.86 5.85
CA TYR A 212 -6.21 -8.89 6.41
C TYR A 212 -5.56 -9.58 7.62
N ARG A 213 -5.96 -9.14 8.82
CA ARG A 213 -5.52 -9.70 10.09
C ARG A 213 -6.59 -9.62 11.18
N VAL A 214 -6.42 -10.45 12.21
CA VAL A 214 -7.14 -10.27 13.47
C VAL A 214 -6.45 -9.22 14.34
N VAL A 215 -7.20 -8.61 15.25
CA VAL A 215 -6.61 -7.79 16.31
C VAL A 215 -5.78 -8.69 17.21
N GLU A 216 -4.56 -8.27 17.53
CA GLU A 216 -3.61 -9.03 18.35
C GLU A 216 -4.25 -9.55 19.63
N GLY A 217 -4.01 -10.83 19.94
CA GLY A 217 -4.56 -11.49 21.12
C GLY A 217 -6.05 -11.80 21.05
N THR A 218 -6.70 -11.64 19.89
CA THR A 218 -8.13 -11.93 19.69
C THR A 218 -8.40 -12.74 18.42
N ASN A 219 -9.64 -13.20 18.26
CA ASN A 219 -10.14 -13.80 17.01
C ASN A 219 -11.02 -12.83 16.21
N ARG A 220 -10.99 -11.53 16.54
CA ARG A 220 -11.82 -10.51 15.89
C ARG A 220 -11.02 -9.86 14.77
N LEU A 221 -11.60 -9.80 13.57
CA LEU A 221 -11.00 -9.06 12.46
C LEU A 221 -10.76 -7.60 12.83
N SER A 222 -9.57 -7.10 12.48
CA SER A 222 -9.24 -5.69 12.52
C SER A 222 -10.13 -4.89 11.56
N ASN A 223 -10.25 -3.58 11.78
CA ASN A 223 -10.89 -2.71 10.78
C ASN A 223 -9.98 -2.49 9.56
N HIS A 224 -8.65 -2.64 9.71
CA HIS A 224 -7.72 -2.76 8.57
C HIS A 224 -8.05 -3.95 7.68
N ALA A 225 -8.44 -5.08 8.28
CA ALA A 225 -8.83 -6.27 7.52
C ALA A 225 -10.07 -6.06 6.65
N LYS A 226 -10.84 -4.99 6.89
CA LYS A 226 -12.03 -4.62 6.10
C LYS A 226 -11.76 -3.46 5.14
N GLY A 227 -10.56 -2.88 5.15
CA GLY A 227 -10.22 -1.66 4.44
C GLY A 227 -10.96 -0.43 4.98
N LEU A 228 -11.30 -0.42 6.27
CA LEU A 228 -12.10 0.64 6.92
C LEU A 228 -11.31 1.46 7.95
N ALA A 229 -10.00 1.24 8.03
CA ALA A 229 -9.10 1.96 8.91
C ALA A 229 -7.82 2.39 8.17
N ILE A 230 -7.19 3.45 8.63
CA ILE A 230 -5.94 4.01 8.08
C ILE A 230 -5.02 4.32 9.26
N ASP A 231 -3.78 3.87 9.16
CA ASP A 231 -2.69 4.28 10.04
C ASP A 231 -1.85 5.32 9.32
N LEU A 232 -1.69 6.51 9.91
CA LEU A 232 -0.97 7.64 9.32
C LEU A 232 0.32 7.94 10.09
N ASN A 233 1.45 7.96 9.38
CA ASN A 233 2.79 8.19 9.94
C ASN A 233 3.02 7.43 11.28
N PRO A 234 2.94 6.08 11.24
CA PRO A 234 2.87 5.23 12.43
C PRO A 234 4.06 5.38 13.39
N PHE A 235 5.27 5.63 12.88
CA PHE A 235 6.47 5.77 13.71
C PHE A 235 6.42 7.03 14.60
N TYR A 236 5.79 8.11 14.15
CA TYR A 236 5.64 9.36 14.92
C TYR A 236 4.33 9.41 15.73
N ASN A 237 3.43 8.45 15.50
CA ASN A 237 2.10 8.40 16.09
C ASN A 237 1.83 7.00 16.68
N PRO A 238 2.55 6.62 17.75
CA PRO A 238 2.61 5.24 18.16
C PRO A 238 1.30 4.69 18.75
N TYR A 239 1.20 3.37 18.70
CA TYR A 239 0.25 2.58 19.48
C TYR A 239 0.82 2.29 20.87
N ILE A 240 0.01 2.54 21.90
CA ILE A 240 0.37 2.41 23.32
C ILE A 240 -0.65 1.55 24.03
N THR A 241 -0.16 0.47 24.65
CA THR A 241 -0.94 -0.39 25.54
C THR A 241 -0.42 -0.28 26.97
N TYR A 242 -1.33 -0.49 27.93
CA TYR A 242 -1.04 -0.37 29.36
C TYR A 242 -1.18 -1.74 30.04
N ASN A 243 -0.08 -2.25 30.58
CA ASN A 243 -0.04 -3.53 31.26
C ASN A 243 -0.54 -3.41 32.72
N LYS A 244 -0.95 -4.54 33.31
CA LYS A 244 -1.46 -4.58 34.70
C LYS A 244 -0.42 -4.21 35.76
N ASP A 245 0.86 -4.34 35.44
CA ASP A 245 1.98 -3.99 36.32
C ASP A 245 2.38 -2.50 36.25
N GLY A 246 1.66 -1.71 35.43
CA GLY A 246 1.92 -0.28 35.23
C GLY A 246 2.95 0.03 34.14
N SER A 247 3.56 -0.98 33.51
CA SER A 247 4.39 -0.79 32.32
C SER A 247 3.53 -0.48 31.09
N THR A 248 4.13 0.17 30.09
CA THR A 248 3.52 0.45 28.80
C THR A 248 4.28 -0.26 27.70
N ASN A 249 3.57 -0.83 26.73
CA ASN A 249 4.19 -1.23 25.47
C ASN A 249 3.91 -0.14 24.44
N ILE A 250 4.94 0.27 23.71
CA ILE A 250 4.87 1.28 22.67
C ILE A 250 5.30 0.61 21.37
N SER A 251 4.51 0.80 20.31
CA SER A 251 4.76 0.24 18.98
C SER A 251 4.62 1.34 17.93
N PRO A 252 5.47 1.38 16.89
CA PRO A 252 6.60 0.46 16.62
C PRO A 252 7.79 0.65 17.60
N GLU A 253 8.71 -0.33 17.65
CA GLU A 253 9.93 -0.21 18.47
C GLU A 253 10.75 1.03 18.03
N GLY A 254 11.25 1.82 18.98
CA GLY A 254 12.02 3.03 18.71
C GLY A 254 11.19 4.33 18.65
N SER A 255 9.85 4.23 18.67
CA SER A 255 8.96 5.40 18.69
C SER A 255 8.67 5.95 20.09
N GLU A 256 9.37 5.48 21.14
CA GLU A 256 9.04 5.79 22.54
C GLU A 256 9.11 7.28 22.85
N ALA A 257 10.00 8.01 22.17
CA ALA A 257 10.11 9.46 22.30
C ALA A 257 8.83 10.21 21.89
N TYR A 258 8.01 9.63 21.00
CA TYR A 258 6.78 10.23 20.48
C TYR A 258 5.52 9.88 21.30
N ALA A 259 5.67 9.02 22.31
CA ALA A 259 4.59 8.68 23.24
C ALA A 259 4.29 9.83 24.22
N ASP A 260 5.29 10.66 24.55
CA ASP A 260 5.06 11.90 25.31
C ASP A 260 4.42 12.96 24.40
N ARG A 261 3.09 12.96 24.36
CA ARG A 261 2.33 13.94 23.58
C ARG A 261 2.35 15.36 24.18
N SER A 262 3.04 15.61 25.30
CA SER A 262 3.32 16.99 25.73
C SER A 262 4.53 17.60 25.02
N ALA A 263 5.40 16.76 24.46
CA ALA A 263 6.56 17.19 23.69
C ALA A 263 6.16 17.78 22.32
N SER A 264 7.07 18.60 21.80
CA SER A 264 7.00 19.17 20.45
C SER A 264 7.91 18.37 19.52
N PHE A 265 7.34 17.85 18.45
CA PHE A 265 8.03 17.08 17.40
C PHE A 265 7.18 17.15 16.10
N PRO A 266 7.80 16.97 14.93
CA PRO A 266 7.09 17.02 13.65
C PRO A 266 6.13 15.83 13.46
N TYR A 267 5.19 15.95 12.52
CA TYR A 267 4.28 14.89 12.05
C TYR A 267 3.31 14.34 13.11
N LYS A 268 3.17 15.07 14.21
CA LYS A 268 2.33 14.73 15.34
C LYS A 268 0.85 14.94 15.02
N ILE A 269 0.05 13.90 15.15
CA ILE A 269 -1.40 13.99 15.09
C ILE A 269 -1.96 14.36 16.47
N ASP A 270 -2.59 15.52 16.58
CA ASP A 270 -3.40 15.92 17.72
C ASP A 270 -4.70 16.60 17.26
N GLU A 271 -5.54 17.07 18.18
CA GLU A 271 -6.85 17.63 17.82
C GLU A 271 -6.78 18.92 16.99
N ASN A 272 -5.62 19.58 16.94
CA ASN A 272 -5.38 20.75 16.10
C ASN A 272 -4.76 20.39 14.74
N ASP A 273 -4.29 19.16 14.57
CA ASP A 273 -3.67 18.69 13.33
C ASP A 273 -4.65 18.66 12.16
N LEU A 274 -4.14 18.92 10.94
CA LEU A 274 -4.97 18.94 9.73
C LEU A 274 -5.56 17.55 9.44
N ALA A 275 -4.76 16.49 9.55
CA ALA A 275 -5.25 15.13 9.28
C ALA A 275 -6.38 14.77 10.24
N TYR A 276 -6.23 15.06 11.53
CA TYR A 276 -7.30 14.86 12.50
C TYR A 276 -8.60 15.54 12.07
N LYS A 277 -8.55 16.84 11.73
CA LYS A 277 -9.73 17.61 11.33
C LYS A 277 -10.43 17.02 10.11
N LEU A 278 -9.67 16.69 9.06
CA LEU A 278 -10.20 16.12 7.83
C LEU A 278 -10.85 14.75 8.09
N PHE A 279 -10.13 13.83 8.73
CA PHE A 279 -10.71 12.52 9.06
C PHE A 279 -11.99 12.66 9.92
N LYS A 280 -12.01 13.57 10.89
CA LYS A 280 -13.19 13.85 11.71
C LYS A 280 -14.36 14.39 10.89
N GLU A 281 -14.12 15.30 9.96
CA GLU A 281 -15.12 15.87 9.06
C GLU A 281 -15.78 14.79 8.19
N HIS A 282 -14.99 13.83 7.71
CA HIS A 282 -15.46 12.66 6.96
C HIS A 282 -16.07 11.55 7.84
N GLY A 283 -16.27 11.81 9.14
CA GLY A 283 -16.96 10.87 10.04
C GLY A 283 -16.09 9.72 10.55
N PHE A 284 -14.77 9.79 10.41
CA PHE A 284 -13.87 8.84 11.06
C PHE A 284 -13.79 9.11 12.57
N THR A 285 -13.46 8.07 13.31
CA THR A 285 -13.03 8.15 14.70
C THR A 285 -11.52 7.98 14.77
N TRP A 286 -10.90 8.57 15.79
CA TRP A 286 -9.45 8.55 15.95
C TRP A 286 -9.06 7.76 17.19
N GLY A 287 -8.09 6.86 17.05
CA GLY A 287 -7.60 5.97 18.10
C GLY A 287 -6.88 6.68 19.24
N GLY A 288 -6.36 7.90 19.01
CA GLY A 288 -5.80 8.76 20.05
C GLY A 288 -6.81 9.14 21.15
N ASN A 289 -8.11 9.07 20.83
CA ASN A 289 -9.20 9.37 21.77
C ASN A 289 -9.70 8.14 22.55
N TRP A 290 -9.13 6.94 22.32
CA TRP A 290 -9.51 5.74 23.07
C TRP A 290 -8.99 5.77 24.51
N ASN A 291 -9.69 5.09 25.43
CA ASN A 291 -9.39 5.16 26.87
C ASN A 291 -8.47 4.03 27.36
N SER A 292 -8.67 2.81 26.88
CA SER A 292 -7.94 1.63 27.36
C SER A 292 -6.58 1.43 26.70
N VAL A 293 -6.40 2.03 25.54
CA VAL A 293 -5.17 2.05 24.72
C VAL A 293 -5.13 3.41 24.02
N LYS A 294 -3.96 3.83 23.54
CA LYS A 294 -3.83 4.99 22.67
C LYS A 294 -3.29 4.54 21.34
N ASP A 295 -3.98 4.85 20.27
CA ASP A 295 -3.57 4.46 18.92
C ASP A 295 -3.51 5.72 18.05
N TYR A 296 -2.40 6.46 18.15
CA TYR A 296 -2.33 7.82 17.60
C TYR A 296 -2.29 7.84 16.07
N GLN A 297 -1.82 6.77 15.44
CA GLN A 297 -1.81 6.52 14.01
C GLN A 297 -3.21 6.25 13.43
N HIS A 298 -4.09 5.64 14.23
CA HIS A 298 -5.26 4.93 13.72
C HIS A 298 -6.49 5.81 13.56
N PHE A 299 -7.06 5.81 12.36
CA PHE A 299 -8.38 6.35 12.05
C PHE A 299 -9.27 5.24 11.52
N GLU A 300 -10.52 5.14 12.01
CA GLU A 300 -11.49 4.17 11.48
C GLU A 300 -12.87 4.76 11.27
N LYS A 301 -13.56 4.27 10.23
CA LYS A 301 -14.93 4.63 9.93
C LYS A 301 -15.84 3.42 10.02
N LYS A 302 -16.94 3.58 10.76
CA LYS A 302 -18.00 2.57 10.84
C LYS A 302 -18.97 2.77 9.69
N ILE A 303 -19.22 1.72 8.92
CA ILE A 303 -20.27 1.69 7.90
C ILE A 303 -21.54 1.16 8.59
N GLY A 304 -22.63 1.91 8.45
CA GLY A 304 -23.93 1.61 9.05
C GLY A 304 -24.78 0.64 8.23
#